data_AF-A0A452GHY9-F1
#
_entry.id   AF-A0A452GHY9-F1
#
_cell.length_a   1.000
_cell.length_b   1.000
_cell.length_c   1.000
_cell.angle_alpha   90.00
_cell.angle_beta   90.00
_cell.angle_gamma   90.00
#
_symmetry.space_group_name_H-M   'P 1'
#
loop_
_entity.id
_entity.type
_entity.pdbx_description
1 polymer ?
#
loop_
_entity_poly.entity_id
_entity_poly.type
_entity_poly.pdbx_seq_one_letter_code
_entity_poly.pdbx_strand_id
1 'polypeptide(L)'
;MASDLETEVQAIDRSLLECSAEEVAVKWLQATDLPKEVYLHLAYYVPKIYCRGPNPAPQREDMLAQHVLLGPMEWYLCGEDPAFGFPKLEQANKPSHLCGRVFKVGEPTYSCRDCAVDPTCVLCMECFLGSIHREHRYRMTTSGGGGFCDCGDTEAWKESPYCQKHELNTAETAEEEVINKIFMYRYCVIVLVYDIICCQTILCTILKFRS
;
A
#
# COMPACT_ATOMS: atom_id res chain seq x y z
N MET A 1 -22.67 -31.61 -42.61
CA MET A 1 -23.02 -31.63 -41.18
C MET A 1 -21.73 -31.79 -40.40
N ALA A 2 -21.54 -30.94 -39.39
CA ALA A 2 -20.34 -30.69 -38.61
C ALA A 2 -19.30 -29.75 -39.26
N SER A 3 -19.74 -28.54 -39.64
CA SER A 3 -18.99 -27.33 -39.28
C SER A 3 -19.05 -27.17 -37.74
N ASP A 4 -18.16 -26.36 -37.19
CA ASP A 4 -18.23 -25.83 -35.81
C ASP A 4 -17.59 -26.72 -34.72
N LEU A 5 -16.26 -26.88 -34.82
CA LEU A 5 -15.40 -27.04 -33.65
C LEU A 5 -14.21 -26.08 -33.71
N GLU A 6 -14.42 -24.87 -34.21
CA GLU A 6 -13.58 -23.74 -33.83
C GLU A 6 -14.01 -23.34 -32.42
N THR A 7 -13.26 -23.83 -31.45
CA THR A 7 -13.38 -23.44 -30.05
C THR A 7 -13.34 -21.91 -29.98
N GLU A 8 -14.47 -21.29 -29.61
CA GLU A 8 -14.58 -19.87 -29.30
C GLU A 8 -13.62 -19.50 -28.17
N VAL A 9 -12.35 -19.29 -28.50
CA VAL A 9 -11.47 -18.44 -27.71
C VAL A 9 -12.08 -17.06 -27.86
N GLN A 10 -12.87 -16.64 -26.86
CA GLN A 10 -13.57 -15.36 -26.86
C GLN A 10 -12.65 -14.27 -27.40
N ALA A 11 -13.03 -13.73 -28.56
CA ALA A 11 -12.26 -12.68 -29.22
C ALA A 11 -12.21 -11.49 -28.28
N ILE A 12 -10.99 -11.00 -27.99
CA ILE A 12 -10.76 -9.83 -27.14
C ILE A 12 -11.59 -8.68 -27.71
N ASP A 13 -12.41 -8.04 -26.87
CA ASP A 13 -13.03 -6.78 -27.24
C ASP A 13 -11.90 -5.78 -27.50
N ARG A 14 -11.76 -5.37 -28.77
CA ARG A 14 -10.68 -4.50 -29.24
C ARG A 14 -10.61 -3.19 -28.44
N SER A 15 -11.74 -2.75 -27.89
CA SER A 15 -11.83 -1.58 -27.02
C SER A 15 -11.01 -1.70 -25.72
N LEU A 16 -10.75 -2.92 -25.22
CA LEU A 16 -9.92 -3.13 -24.03
C LEU A 16 -8.43 -2.84 -24.28
N LEU A 17 -7.98 -3.03 -25.52
CA LEU A 17 -6.60 -2.77 -25.93
C LEU A 17 -6.36 -1.29 -26.29
N GLU A 18 -7.43 -0.51 -26.45
CA GLU A 18 -7.38 0.92 -26.75
C GLU A 18 -7.34 1.78 -25.46
N CYS A 19 -7.46 1.16 -24.28
CA CYS A 19 -7.43 1.85 -23.01
C CYS A 19 -6.01 2.38 -22.69
N SER A 20 -5.83 3.70 -22.69
CA SER A 20 -4.56 4.30 -22.24
C SER A 20 -4.55 4.44 -20.72
N ALA A 21 -3.65 3.71 -20.07
CA ALA A 21 -3.43 3.79 -18.62
C ALA A 21 -3.07 5.21 -18.16
N GLU A 22 -2.22 5.89 -18.93
CA GLU A 22 -1.82 7.28 -18.68
C GLU A 22 -3.03 8.23 -18.73
N GLU A 23 -3.85 8.14 -19.77
CA GLU A 23 -5.01 9.04 -19.92
C GLU A 23 -6.05 8.83 -18.81
N VAL A 24 -6.26 7.58 -18.38
CA VAL A 24 -7.15 7.28 -17.25
C VAL A 24 -6.58 7.88 -15.96
N ALA A 25 -5.28 7.73 -15.70
CA ALA A 25 -4.62 8.32 -14.54
C ALA A 25 -4.71 9.85 -14.53
N VAL A 26 -4.53 10.51 -15.68
CA VAL A 26 -4.69 11.97 -15.83
C VAL A 26 -6.10 12.41 -15.48
N LYS A 27 -7.13 11.66 -15.90
CA LYS A 27 -8.53 11.94 -15.52
C LYS A 27 -8.74 11.79 -14.02
N TRP A 28 -8.17 10.76 -13.41
CA TRP A 28 -8.25 10.53 -11.97
C TRP A 28 -7.55 11.62 -11.15
N LEU A 29 -6.43 12.16 -11.62
CA LEU A 29 -5.77 13.31 -10.99
C LEU A 29 -6.64 14.58 -10.99
N GLN A 30 -7.57 14.70 -11.95
CA GLN A 30 -8.49 15.83 -12.07
C GLN A 30 -9.86 15.56 -11.43
N ALA A 31 -10.09 14.36 -10.90
CA ALA A 31 -11.39 13.95 -10.38
C ALA A 31 -11.69 14.64 -9.04
N THR A 32 -12.93 15.11 -8.89
CA THR A 32 -13.44 15.65 -7.62
C THR A 32 -13.80 14.54 -6.62
N ASP A 33 -14.08 13.33 -7.11
CA ASP A 33 -14.42 12.14 -6.33
C ASP A 33 -13.68 10.93 -6.92
N LEU A 34 -12.39 10.83 -6.60
CA LEU A 34 -11.52 9.74 -7.08
C LEU A 34 -12.06 8.35 -6.75
N PRO A 35 -12.50 8.03 -5.51
CA PRO A 35 -13.02 6.70 -5.19
C PRO A 35 -14.16 6.26 -6.12
N LYS A 36 -15.07 7.18 -6.46
CA LYS A 36 -16.16 6.91 -7.39
C LYS A 36 -15.66 6.64 -8.82
N GLU A 37 -14.75 7.45 -9.34
CA GLU A 37 -14.21 7.26 -10.69
C GLU A 37 -13.47 5.93 -10.82
N VAL A 38 -12.68 5.56 -9.81
CA VAL A 38 -11.98 4.27 -9.77
C VAL A 38 -12.99 3.12 -9.68
N TYR A 39 -14.02 3.21 -8.83
CA TYR A 39 -15.07 2.19 -8.74
C TYR A 39 -15.80 1.99 -10.08
N LEU A 40 -16.16 3.06 -10.77
CA LEU A 40 -16.84 2.98 -12.07
C LEU A 40 -15.96 2.31 -13.13
N HIS A 41 -14.67 2.63 -13.15
CA HIS A 41 -13.69 1.99 -14.02
C HIS A 41 -13.59 0.49 -13.74
N LEU A 42 -13.44 0.11 -12.46
CA LEU A 42 -13.38 -1.28 -12.05
C LEU A 42 -14.66 -2.05 -12.41
N ALA A 43 -15.83 -1.52 -12.06
CA ALA A 43 -17.12 -2.13 -12.34
C ALA A 43 -17.37 -2.34 -13.85
N TYR A 44 -16.79 -1.49 -14.71
CA TYR A 44 -16.90 -1.62 -16.15
C TYR A 44 -15.98 -2.70 -16.73
N TYR A 45 -14.71 -2.76 -16.29
CA TYR A 45 -13.68 -3.59 -16.92
C TYR A 45 -13.52 -4.98 -16.29
N VAL A 46 -13.68 -5.12 -14.98
CA VAL A 46 -13.58 -6.42 -14.28
C VAL A 46 -14.45 -7.51 -14.94
N PRO A 47 -15.76 -7.32 -15.19
CA PRO A 47 -16.58 -8.36 -15.82
C PRO A 47 -16.27 -8.62 -17.30
N LYS A 48 -15.49 -7.76 -17.97
CA LYS A 48 -15.03 -7.97 -19.35
C LYS A 48 -13.71 -8.73 -19.44
N ILE A 49 -12.87 -8.60 -18.42
CA ILE A 49 -11.57 -9.26 -18.34
C ILE A 49 -11.72 -10.68 -17.80
N TYR A 50 -12.53 -10.84 -16.75
CA TYR A 50 -12.69 -12.12 -16.08
C TYR A 50 -13.97 -12.81 -16.55
N CYS A 51 -13.81 -13.89 -17.30
CA CYS A 51 -14.92 -14.64 -17.89
C CYS A 51 -15.59 -15.58 -16.87
N ARG A 52 -16.89 -15.81 -17.04
CA ARG A 52 -17.77 -16.59 -16.13
C ARG A 52 -17.71 -18.12 -16.37
N GLY A 53 -16.56 -18.66 -16.76
CA GLY A 53 -16.41 -20.07 -17.18
C GLY A 53 -14.97 -20.58 -17.10
N PRO A 54 -14.69 -21.81 -17.57
CA PRO A 54 -13.33 -22.34 -17.63
C PRO A 54 -12.44 -21.36 -18.41
N ASN A 55 -11.33 -20.94 -17.82
CA ASN A 55 -10.41 -20.01 -18.43
C ASN A 55 -9.28 -20.77 -19.13
N PRO A 56 -9.33 -20.94 -20.46
CA PRO A 56 -8.29 -21.62 -21.22
C PRO A 56 -7.03 -20.78 -21.43
N ALA A 57 -7.04 -19.47 -21.09
CA ALA A 57 -5.96 -18.53 -21.38
C ALA A 57 -5.70 -17.55 -20.21
N PRO A 58 -5.29 -18.02 -19.03
CA PRO A 58 -5.07 -17.18 -17.84
C PRO A 58 -4.07 -16.05 -18.04
N GLN A 59 -3.01 -16.28 -18.81
CA GLN A 59 -2.02 -15.22 -19.08
C GLN A 59 -2.62 -14.02 -19.83
N ARG A 60 -3.70 -14.24 -20.57
CA ARG A 60 -4.40 -13.17 -21.32
C ARG A 60 -5.25 -12.31 -20.39
N GLU A 61 -5.93 -12.92 -19.42
CA GLU A 61 -6.64 -12.17 -18.38
C GLU A 61 -5.65 -11.34 -17.55
N ASP A 62 -4.52 -11.94 -17.15
CA ASP A 62 -3.46 -11.24 -16.41
C ASP A 62 -2.92 -10.03 -17.18
N MET A 63 -2.67 -10.19 -18.49
CA MET A 63 -2.21 -9.09 -19.34
C MET A 63 -3.23 -7.95 -19.40
N LEU A 64 -4.51 -8.26 -19.59
CA LEU A 64 -5.57 -7.26 -19.66
C LEU A 64 -5.82 -6.61 -18.30
N ALA A 65 -5.77 -7.38 -17.21
CA ALA A 65 -5.87 -6.87 -15.86
C ALA A 65 -4.72 -5.92 -15.54
N GLN A 66 -3.50 -6.29 -15.88
CA GLN A 66 -2.34 -5.42 -15.73
C GLN A 66 -2.52 -4.14 -16.54
N HIS A 67 -2.91 -4.24 -17.82
CA HIS A 67 -3.01 -3.09 -18.70
C HIS A 67 -4.15 -2.13 -18.32
N VAL A 68 -5.34 -2.66 -18.02
CA VAL A 68 -6.58 -1.89 -17.91
C VAL A 68 -6.93 -1.59 -16.46
N LEU A 69 -6.62 -2.48 -15.51
CA LEU A 69 -7.02 -2.30 -14.11
C LEU A 69 -5.87 -1.72 -13.27
N LEU A 70 -4.68 -2.35 -13.35
CA LEU A 70 -3.53 -1.97 -12.52
C LEU A 70 -2.74 -0.80 -13.11
N GLY A 71 -2.50 -0.80 -14.42
CA GLY A 71 -1.73 0.22 -15.12
C GLY A 71 -2.17 1.66 -14.81
N PRO A 72 -3.47 2.01 -14.94
CA PRO A 72 -3.93 3.35 -14.57
C PRO A 72 -3.62 3.74 -13.12
N MET A 73 -3.67 2.79 -12.19
CA MET A 73 -3.36 3.02 -10.79
C MET A 73 -1.86 3.23 -10.57
N GLU A 74 -1.02 2.49 -11.28
CA GLU A 74 0.43 2.66 -11.25
C GLU A 74 0.84 4.03 -11.77
N TRP A 75 0.26 4.47 -12.89
CA TRP A 75 0.44 5.81 -13.44
C TRP A 75 -0.05 6.90 -12.48
N TYR A 76 -1.22 6.71 -11.86
CA TYR A 76 -1.76 7.65 -10.87
C TYR A 76 -0.87 7.76 -9.62
N LEU A 77 -0.36 6.63 -9.14
CA LEU A 77 0.55 6.55 -8.00
C LEU A 77 1.88 7.24 -8.29
N CYS A 78 2.47 6.97 -9.46
CA CYS A 78 3.76 7.52 -9.86
C CYS A 78 3.68 8.99 -10.30
N GLY A 79 2.54 9.42 -10.86
CA GLY A 79 2.39 10.73 -11.51
C GLY A 79 3.20 10.87 -12.81
N GLU A 80 3.86 9.80 -13.24
CA GLU A 80 4.67 9.67 -14.45
C GLU A 80 4.68 8.19 -14.87
N ASP A 81 5.41 7.88 -15.93
CA ASP A 81 5.56 6.49 -16.40
C ASP A 81 6.10 5.59 -15.26
N PRO A 82 5.36 4.51 -14.90
CA PRO A 82 5.72 3.61 -13.80
C PRO A 82 7.13 3.02 -13.89
N ALA A 83 7.69 2.88 -15.10
CA ALA A 83 9.06 2.41 -15.30
C ALA A 83 10.11 3.34 -14.67
N PHE A 84 9.79 4.63 -14.53
CA PHE A 84 10.65 5.63 -13.89
C PHE A 84 10.14 6.04 -12.49
N GLY A 85 8.82 6.07 -12.30
CA GLY A 85 8.20 6.49 -11.05
C GLY A 85 8.47 5.54 -9.89
N PHE A 86 8.34 4.22 -10.08
CA PHE A 86 8.58 3.26 -9.01
C PHE A 86 10.02 3.28 -8.47
N PRO A 87 11.08 3.29 -9.31
CA PRO A 87 12.45 3.47 -8.81
C PRO A 87 12.65 4.75 -8.01
N LYS A 88 12.03 5.87 -8.41
CA LYS A 88 12.10 7.13 -7.67
C LYS A 88 11.39 7.03 -6.32
N LEU A 89 10.21 6.41 -6.27
CA LEU A 89 9.46 6.17 -5.03
C LEU A 89 10.24 5.27 -4.08
N GLU A 90 10.88 4.21 -4.58
CA GLU A 90 11.73 3.33 -3.78
C GLU A 90 12.98 4.06 -3.26
N GLN A 91 13.62 4.87 -4.09
CA GLN A 91 14.76 5.70 -3.65
C GLN A 91 14.35 6.78 -2.65
N ALA A 92 13.13 7.31 -2.78
CA ALA A 92 12.55 8.28 -1.86
C ALA A 92 11.96 7.65 -0.60
N ASN A 93 11.89 6.31 -0.52
CA ASN A 93 11.42 5.59 0.66
C ASN A 93 12.43 5.75 1.80
N LYS A 94 12.29 6.85 2.52
CA LYS A 94 13.13 7.17 3.67
C LYS A 94 12.65 6.36 4.89
N PRO A 95 13.57 5.88 5.73
CA PRO A 95 13.20 5.35 7.04
C PRO A 95 12.35 6.38 7.79
N SER A 96 11.26 5.93 8.42
CA SER A 96 10.43 6.81 9.25
C SER A 96 11.27 7.52 10.32
N HIS A 97 10.94 8.77 10.60
CA HIS A 97 11.52 9.49 11.75
C HIS A 97 11.03 8.92 13.10
N LEU A 98 9.98 8.10 13.09
CA LEU A 98 9.54 7.33 14.26
C LEU A 98 10.18 5.94 14.25
N CYS A 99 10.72 5.52 15.38
CA CYS A 99 11.18 4.14 15.53
C CYS A 99 10.01 3.16 15.57
N GLY A 100 9.02 3.41 16.44
CA GLY A 100 7.80 2.60 16.56
C GLY A 100 8.03 1.11 16.91
N ARG A 101 9.26 0.69 17.23
CA ARG A 101 9.58 -0.71 17.51
C ARG A 101 8.76 -1.20 18.70
N VAL A 102 7.96 -2.24 18.48
CA VAL A 102 7.19 -2.92 19.53
C VAL A 102 8.13 -3.78 20.38
N PHE A 103 8.05 -3.64 21.70
CA PHE A 103 8.89 -4.41 22.61
C PHE A 103 8.40 -5.84 22.79
N LYS A 104 9.35 -6.78 22.85
CA LYS A 104 9.10 -8.17 23.23
C LYS A 104 9.30 -8.36 24.73
N VAL A 105 8.68 -9.42 25.27
CA VAL A 105 8.89 -9.83 26.66
C VAL A 105 10.38 -10.08 26.90
N GLY A 106 10.93 -9.49 27.96
CA GLY A 106 12.34 -9.66 28.32
C GLY A 106 13.29 -8.68 27.63
N GLU A 107 12.85 -7.86 26.68
CA GLU A 107 13.71 -6.85 26.06
C GLU A 107 13.96 -5.66 27.00
N PRO A 108 15.17 -5.08 27.01
CA PRO A 108 15.48 -3.90 27.80
C PRO A 108 14.89 -2.64 27.18
N THR A 109 14.31 -1.80 28.01
CA THR A 109 13.80 -0.46 27.67
C THR A 109 14.49 0.59 28.53
N TYR A 110 14.67 1.79 27.97
CA TYR A 110 15.44 2.87 28.58
C TYR A 110 14.61 4.15 28.67
N SER A 111 14.46 4.71 29.86
CA SER A 111 13.77 5.98 30.07
C SER A 111 14.73 7.02 30.65
N CYS A 112 14.86 8.17 29.98
CA CYS A 112 15.70 9.27 30.44
C CYS A 112 14.96 10.09 31.50
N ARG A 113 15.48 10.16 32.73
CA ARG A 113 14.83 10.89 33.83
C ARG A 113 14.89 12.40 33.68
N ASP A 114 15.86 12.88 32.90
CA ASP A 114 16.07 14.30 32.70
C ASP A 114 15.17 14.81 31.55
N CYS A 115 15.04 14.03 30.48
CA CYS A 115 14.37 14.46 29.24
C CYS A 115 12.95 13.93 29.02
N ALA A 116 12.56 12.80 29.62
CA ALA A 116 11.21 12.26 29.44
C ALA A 116 10.14 13.24 29.93
N VAL A 117 9.05 13.37 29.16
CA VAL A 117 7.88 14.17 29.55
C VAL A 117 7.11 13.48 30.67
N ASP A 118 6.94 12.15 30.58
CA ASP A 118 6.31 11.35 31.63
C ASP A 118 7.00 9.99 31.83
N PRO A 119 6.67 9.22 32.90
CA PRO A 119 7.32 7.96 33.22
C PRO A 119 7.10 6.81 32.23
N THR A 120 6.21 6.98 31.25
CA THR A 120 5.91 5.98 30.22
C THR A 120 6.82 6.11 29.00
N CYS A 121 7.50 7.26 28.82
CA CYS A 121 8.42 7.49 27.71
C CYS A 121 9.65 6.57 27.78
N VAL A 122 9.85 5.75 26.75
CA VAL A 122 10.86 4.71 26.67
C VAL A 122 11.50 4.59 25.28
N LEU A 123 12.80 4.29 25.27
CA LEU A 123 13.58 3.99 24.08
C LEU A 123 13.94 2.51 24.06
N CYS A 124 14.02 1.94 22.85
CA CYS A 124 14.71 0.68 22.63
C CYS A 124 16.23 0.86 22.78
N MET A 125 16.96 -0.25 22.97
CA MET A 125 18.41 -0.22 23.15
C MET A 125 19.15 0.52 22.02
N GLU A 126 18.77 0.27 20.76
CA GLU A 126 19.40 0.91 19.60
C GLU A 126 19.21 2.43 19.61
N CYS A 127 17.99 2.90 19.90
CA CYS A 127 17.69 4.33 19.94
C CYS A 127 18.35 5.02 21.13
N PHE A 128 18.33 4.38 22.30
CA PHE A 128 19.00 4.90 23.49
C PHE A 128 20.49 5.09 23.23
N LEU A 129 21.18 4.04 22.74
CA LEU A 129 22.61 4.10 22.43
C LEU A 129 22.95 5.09 21.31
N GLY A 130 22.03 5.31 20.37
CA GLY A 130 22.17 6.30 19.29
C GLY A 130 21.73 7.72 19.65
N SER A 131 21.38 8.01 20.90
CA SER A 131 20.86 9.32 21.33
C SER A 131 21.77 10.00 22.37
N ILE A 132 21.50 11.26 22.68
CA ILE A 132 22.17 11.98 23.77
C ILE A 132 21.83 11.38 25.15
N HIS A 133 20.70 10.69 25.27
CA HIS A 133 20.13 10.23 26.54
C HIS A 133 21.01 9.19 27.26
N ARG A 134 21.95 8.58 26.55
CA ARG A 134 22.94 7.66 27.14
C ARG A 134 23.91 8.36 28.11
N GLU A 135 24.08 9.67 27.96
CA GLU A 135 24.93 10.50 28.82
C GLU A 135 24.13 11.16 29.97
N HIS A 136 22.81 10.96 30.02
CA HIS A 136 21.90 11.50 31.04
C HIS A 136 21.61 10.49 32.15
N ARG A 137 20.86 10.89 33.18
CA ARG A 137 20.37 9.94 34.18
C ARG A 137 19.21 9.16 33.59
N TYR A 138 19.37 7.85 33.45
CA TYR A 138 18.34 6.99 32.89
C TYR A 138 17.91 5.88 33.86
N ARG A 139 16.80 5.24 33.53
CA ARG A 139 16.34 3.99 34.13
C ARG A 139 16.26 2.94 33.03
N MET A 140 16.85 1.77 33.28
CA MET A 140 16.64 0.58 32.47
C MET A 140 15.58 -0.29 33.13
N THR A 141 14.63 -0.80 32.34
CA THR A 141 13.62 -1.76 32.78
C THR A 141 13.52 -2.90 31.78
N THR A 142 13.11 -4.07 32.26
CA THR A 142 12.77 -5.20 31.39
C THR A 142 11.30 -5.09 30.99
N SER A 143 11.02 -5.08 29.68
CA SER A 143 9.66 -5.03 29.17
C SER A 143 8.90 -6.32 29.49
N GLY A 144 7.65 -6.17 29.94
CA GLY A 144 6.69 -7.26 30.07
C GLY A 144 6.11 -7.74 28.73
N GLY A 145 6.51 -7.12 27.61
CA GLY A 145 5.95 -7.31 26.27
C GLY A 145 4.85 -6.29 25.95
N GLY A 146 4.85 -5.79 24.71
CA GLY A 146 3.99 -4.68 24.30
C GLY A 146 4.60 -3.30 24.61
N GLY A 147 3.92 -2.23 24.18
CA GLY A 147 4.48 -0.88 24.12
C GLY A 147 5.43 -0.68 22.94
N PHE A 148 5.79 0.56 22.65
CA PHE A 148 6.64 0.92 21.51
C PHE A 148 7.74 1.89 21.92
N CYS A 149 8.79 1.95 21.11
CA CYS A 149 9.87 2.93 21.27
C CYS A 149 9.38 4.32 20.86
N ASP A 150 9.53 5.30 21.75
CA ASP A 150 9.11 6.70 21.56
C ASP A 150 10.18 7.56 20.87
N CYS A 151 11.19 6.94 20.26
CA CYS A 151 12.17 7.68 19.46
C CYS A 151 11.47 8.31 18.26
N GLY A 152 11.62 9.63 18.14
CA GLY A 152 11.02 10.47 17.11
C GLY A 152 9.72 11.14 17.53
N ASP A 153 9.14 10.76 18.66
CA ASP A 153 7.96 11.42 19.19
C ASP A 153 8.37 12.71 19.92
N THR A 154 8.05 13.87 19.33
CA THR A 154 8.38 15.17 19.90
C THR A 154 7.60 15.50 21.16
N GLU A 155 6.48 14.81 21.44
CA GLU A 155 5.69 14.99 22.65
C GLU A 155 6.20 14.13 23.82
N ALA A 156 6.99 13.09 23.54
CA ALA A 156 7.56 12.21 24.57
C ALA A 156 8.84 12.76 25.22
N TRP A 157 9.57 13.65 24.54
CA TRP A 157 10.90 14.13 24.98
C TRP A 157 11.00 15.66 24.97
N LYS A 158 11.45 16.23 26.09
CA LYS A 158 11.71 17.68 26.23
C LYS A 158 12.87 18.16 25.36
N GLU A 159 13.83 17.27 25.11
CA GLU A 159 15.07 17.55 24.39
C GLU A 159 15.46 16.34 23.53
N SER A 160 15.96 16.60 22.32
CA SER A 160 16.47 15.58 21.39
C SER A 160 15.57 14.34 21.27
N PRO A 161 14.37 14.46 20.69
CA PRO A 161 13.45 13.34 20.54
C PRO A 161 13.96 12.24 19.58
N TYR A 162 14.96 12.55 18.77
CA TYR A 162 15.53 11.64 17.76
C TYR A 162 16.84 11.01 18.24
N CYS A 163 17.11 9.78 17.77
CA CYS A 163 18.44 9.19 17.73
C CYS A 163 19.05 9.39 16.34
N GLN A 164 20.37 9.18 16.20
CA GLN A 164 21.09 9.35 14.94
C GLN A 164 20.48 8.63 13.73
N LYS A 165 19.80 7.49 13.95
CA LYS A 165 19.15 6.71 12.89
C LYS A 165 17.82 7.32 12.41
N HIS A 166 17.12 8.02 13.30
CA HIS A 166 15.77 8.53 13.06
C HIS A 166 15.74 10.07 13.01
N GLU A 167 16.88 10.74 12.84
CA GLU A 167 16.92 12.19 12.65
C GLU A 167 16.16 12.63 11.39
N LEU A 168 15.44 13.75 11.50
CA LEU A 168 14.68 14.33 10.40
C LEU A 168 15.61 14.84 9.28
N ASN A 169 15.50 14.27 8.09
CA ASN A 169 16.02 14.88 6.87
C ASN A 169 14.92 15.74 6.21
N THR A 170 14.94 17.04 6.51
CA THR A 170 14.01 18.13 6.16
C THR A 170 13.41 18.14 4.74
N ALA A 171 12.47 17.22 4.45
CA ALA A 171 11.65 17.28 3.23
C ALA A 171 10.28 16.59 3.46
N GLU A 172 9.43 17.15 4.34
CA GLU A 172 8.22 16.47 4.84
C GLU A 172 6.88 16.99 4.29
N THR A 173 6.81 17.49 3.05
CA THR A 173 5.51 17.86 2.45
C THR A 173 4.98 16.90 1.38
N ALA A 174 5.78 15.92 0.95
CA ALA A 174 5.41 14.98 -0.12
C ALA A 174 4.88 13.62 0.39
N GLU A 175 4.97 13.34 1.69
CA GLU A 175 4.74 11.99 2.22
C GLU A 175 3.24 11.65 2.38
N GLU A 176 2.40 12.58 2.85
CA GLU A 176 0.97 12.33 3.06
C GLU A 176 0.22 12.03 1.76
N GLU A 177 0.53 12.75 0.66
CA GLU A 177 -0.10 12.53 -0.63
C GLU A 177 0.24 11.13 -1.18
N VAL A 178 1.52 10.75 -1.10
CA VAL A 178 1.99 9.42 -1.53
C VAL A 178 1.34 8.31 -0.69
N ILE A 179 1.26 8.49 0.63
CA ILE A 179 0.60 7.52 1.52
C ILE A 179 -0.86 7.33 1.13
N ASN A 180 -1.62 8.40 0.88
CA ASN A 180 -3.01 8.31 0.45
C ASN A 180 -3.17 7.58 -0.89
N LYS A 181 -2.28 7.84 -1.86
CA LYS A 181 -2.25 7.11 -3.14
C LYS A 181 -1.97 5.62 -2.93
N ILE A 182 -1.03 5.27 -2.04
CA ILE A 182 -0.71 3.88 -1.70
C ILE A 182 -1.89 3.18 -1.01
N PHE A 183 -2.58 3.84 -0.07
CA PHE A 183 -3.76 3.28 0.57
C PHE A 183 -4.85 2.96 -0.44
N MET A 184 -5.08 3.87 -1.38
CA MET A 184 -6.09 3.66 -2.43
C MET A 184 -5.67 2.58 -3.42
N TYR A 185 -4.39 2.52 -3.81
CA TYR A 185 -3.83 1.41 -4.60
C TYR A 185 -4.07 0.06 -3.91
N ARG A 186 -3.72 -0.06 -2.62
CA ARG A 186 -3.94 -1.30 -1.85
C ARG A 186 -5.42 -1.65 -1.72
N TYR A 187 -6.28 -0.67 -1.43
CA TYR A 187 -7.72 -0.88 -1.35
C TYR A 187 -8.27 -1.41 -2.67
N CYS A 188 -7.86 -0.83 -3.79
CA CYS A 188 -8.30 -1.27 -5.11
C CYS A 188 -7.78 -2.65 -5.47
N VAL A 189 -6.52 -2.99 -5.19
CA VAL A 189 -6.00 -4.35 -5.39
C VAL A 189 -6.81 -5.35 -4.56
N ILE A 190 -7.15 -5.00 -3.32
CA ILE A 190 -8.00 -5.83 -2.46
C ILE A 190 -9.39 -5.98 -3.07
N VAL A 191 -10.04 -4.89 -3.49
CA VAL A 191 -11.36 -4.91 -4.14
C VAL A 191 -11.33 -5.73 -5.43
N LEU A 192 -10.30 -5.58 -6.27
CA LEU A 192 -10.09 -6.38 -7.47
C LEU A 192 -10.00 -7.87 -7.13
N VAL A 193 -9.19 -8.25 -6.14
CA VAL A 193 -9.09 -9.64 -5.68
C VAL A 193 -10.44 -10.15 -5.17
N TYR A 194 -11.15 -9.35 -4.36
CA TYR A 194 -12.49 -9.70 -3.90
C TYR A 194 -13.48 -9.83 -5.06
N ASP A 195 -13.50 -8.91 -6.02
CA ASP A 195 -14.41 -8.90 -7.17
C ASP A 195 -14.10 -10.00 -8.17
N ILE A 196 -12.82 -10.38 -8.34
CA ILE A 196 -12.39 -11.56 -9.10
C ILE A 196 -12.91 -12.82 -8.42
N ILE A 197 -12.64 -12.97 -7.11
CA ILE A 197 -13.13 -14.12 -6.32
C ILE A 197 -14.66 -14.15 -6.31
N CYS A 198 -15.31 -13.00 -6.20
CA CYS A 198 -16.76 -12.83 -6.16
C CYS A 198 -17.40 -13.09 -7.53
N CYS A 199 -16.81 -12.63 -8.64
CA CYS A 199 -17.20 -13.02 -9.99
C CYS A 199 -17.07 -14.52 -10.20
N GLN A 200 -15.99 -15.13 -9.70
CA GLN A 200 -15.79 -16.58 -9.76
C GLN A 200 -16.80 -17.34 -8.87
N THR A 201 -17.19 -16.80 -7.71
CA THR A 201 -17.98 -17.52 -6.68
C THR A 201 -19.49 -17.24 -6.71
N ILE A 202 -19.91 -15.97 -6.76
CA ILE A 202 -21.34 -15.58 -6.75
C ILE A 202 -22.03 -16.04 -8.03
N LEU A 203 -21.33 -16.02 -9.17
CA LEU A 203 -21.94 -16.43 -10.42
C LEU A 203 -21.98 -17.94 -10.65
N CYS A 204 -21.01 -18.68 -10.11
CA CYS A 204 -21.10 -20.14 -10.01
C CYS A 204 -22.32 -20.57 -9.18
N THR A 205 -22.72 -19.75 -8.19
CA THR A 205 -23.91 -20.04 -7.36
C THR A 205 -25.20 -19.69 -8.11
N ILE A 206 -25.27 -18.55 -8.81
CA ILE A 206 -26.48 -18.14 -9.54
C ILE A 206 -26.73 -19.03 -10.78
N LEU A 207 -25.69 -19.54 -11.46
CA LEU A 207 -25.85 -20.44 -12.61
C LEU A 207 -26.14 -21.90 -12.22
N LYS A 208 -25.72 -22.37 -11.03
CA LYS A 208 -26.11 -23.68 -10.49
C LYS A 208 -27.58 -23.76 -10.05
N PHE A 209 -28.27 -22.63 -9.90
CA PHE A 209 -29.70 -22.58 -9.55
C PHE A 209 -30.62 -22.34 -10.77
N ARG A 210 -30.08 -22.32 -11.99
CA ARG A 210 -30.84 -22.23 -13.24
C ARG A 210 -30.67 -23.42 -14.19
N SER A 211 -30.06 -24.51 -13.73
CA SER A 211 -30.03 -25.81 -14.44
C SER A 211 -31.03 -26.78 -13.84
#